data_AF-A0A0M8X405-F1
#
_entry.id   AF-A0A0M8X405-F1
#
_cell.length_a   1.000
_cell.length_b   1.000
_cell.length_c   1.000
_cell.angle_alpha   90.00
_cell.angle_beta   90.00
_cell.angle_gamma   90.00
#
_symmetry.space_group_name_H-M   'P 1'
#
loop_
_entity.id
_entity.type
_entity.pdbx_description
1 polymer ?
#
loop_
_entity_poly.entity_id
_entity_poly.type
_entity_poly.pdbx_seq_one_letter_code
_entity_poly.pdbx_strand_id
1 'polypeptide(L)'
;MRFSSALRTHPAVLAFPVIGLFFAFVFLTSTRHIERLIAVPWPAQVASYAVHAPLPMAAAAVAGLAAVEATRLRALGTWELGAARSTWRIAVQPILIAVLSLSVLTAGVTAGGLWVVGVLPDLYVLHLMAIVVVLLTAHAVIGFVIGRRFHALYAAPLVAVLVFIGISFPLGTDSYWAHHVTGSIAWLGFGQAYSPAMTAAALLPTVCLAVACVVLAAPRRIRVSSVALSLVIAVSGLLCAYGITRDWRSIAPAANGLAPITCEGDMPEVCLPTAGAEHIEQIQAQLAEMIGQLQTKGVIIERPVRITDLTVADARQLDTRGGHWALDLVPGNADKVLRENIAIAVVGIPCAKPDWNALHYNTLWTARTIGVESEYLAWLSRETQQFSQGQSRGQLVAAMDRVNKLPLKEQKAWYAEQLRHACGAGSRT
;
A
#
# COMPACT_ATOMS: atom_id res chain seq x y z
N MET A 1 -24.83 15.22 31.03
CA MET A 1 -25.35 13.88 31.38
C MET A 1 -24.22 13.08 31.99
N ARG A 2 -24.49 12.08 32.85
CA ARG A 2 -23.45 11.12 33.25
C ARG A 2 -23.03 10.30 32.01
N PHE A 3 -21.74 10.00 31.87
CA PHE A 3 -21.19 9.32 30.69
C PHE A 3 -21.87 7.98 30.40
N SER A 4 -22.17 7.22 31.44
CA SER A 4 -22.86 5.92 31.34
C SER A 4 -24.26 6.02 30.73
N SER A 5 -25.05 7.05 31.09
CA SER A 5 -26.38 7.26 30.52
C SER A 5 -26.33 7.70 29.05
N ALA A 6 -25.35 8.51 28.69
CA ALA A 6 -25.13 8.91 27.30
C ALA A 6 -24.73 7.70 26.45
N LEU A 7 -23.81 6.85 26.95
CA LEU A 7 -23.36 5.65 26.26
C LEU A 7 -24.52 4.69 25.92
N ARG A 8 -25.40 4.40 26.89
CA ARG A 8 -26.53 3.47 26.71
C ARG A 8 -27.56 3.91 25.67
N THR A 9 -27.70 5.22 25.45
CA THR A 9 -28.71 5.78 24.56
C THR A 9 -28.12 6.38 23.29
N HIS A 10 -26.81 6.26 23.09
CA HIS A 10 -26.15 6.83 21.93
C HIS A 10 -26.45 5.97 20.69
N PRO A 11 -26.79 6.59 19.54
CA PRO A 11 -27.12 5.85 18.32
C PRO A 11 -25.98 4.94 17.87
N ALA A 12 -24.72 5.34 18.08
CA ALA A 12 -23.57 4.50 17.74
C ALA A 12 -23.50 3.18 18.52
N VAL A 13 -23.94 3.17 19.79
CA VAL A 13 -23.94 1.96 20.62
C VAL A 13 -25.08 1.03 20.22
N LEU A 14 -26.24 1.60 19.89
CA LEU A 14 -27.39 0.82 19.40
C LEU A 14 -27.14 0.24 18.00
N ALA A 15 -26.46 0.98 17.13
CA ALA A 15 -26.10 0.53 15.79
C ALA A 15 -24.88 -0.42 15.79
N PHE A 16 -24.14 -0.49 16.91
CA PHE A 16 -22.88 -1.25 17.01
C PHE A 16 -23.01 -2.72 16.59
N PRO A 17 -24.05 -3.49 16.95
CA PRO A 17 -24.15 -4.89 16.52
C PRO A 17 -24.28 -5.03 15.00
N VAL A 18 -25.07 -4.17 14.35
CA VAL A 18 -25.30 -4.22 12.90
C VAL A 18 -24.05 -3.79 12.14
N ILE A 19 -23.41 -2.68 12.57
CA ILE A 19 -22.15 -2.22 11.98
C ILE A 19 -21.05 -3.27 12.25
N GLY A 20 -21.01 -3.86 13.44
CA GLY A 20 -20.08 -4.91 13.83
C GLY A 20 -20.18 -6.16 12.97
N LEU A 21 -21.40 -6.62 12.65
CA LEU A 21 -21.62 -7.73 11.71
C LEU A 21 -21.04 -7.43 10.33
N PHE A 22 -21.21 -6.20 9.86
CA PHE A 22 -20.64 -5.77 8.59
C PHE A 22 -19.10 -5.73 8.63
N PHE A 23 -18.50 -5.22 9.70
CA PHE A 23 -17.04 -5.24 9.88
C PHE A 23 -16.50 -6.67 9.97
N ALA A 24 -17.24 -7.57 10.63
CA ALA A 24 -16.92 -9.00 10.65
C ALA A 24 -17.00 -9.61 9.24
N PHE A 25 -17.99 -9.23 8.42
CA PHE A 25 -18.06 -9.63 7.02
C PHE A 25 -16.85 -9.14 6.21
N VAL A 26 -16.45 -7.87 6.37
CA VAL A 26 -15.25 -7.33 5.70
C VAL A 26 -13.99 -8.10 6.14
N PHE A 27 -13.86 -8.38 7.44
CA PHE A 27 -12.76 -9.20 7.95
C PHE A 27 -12.76 -10.59 7.31
N LEU A 28 -13.89 -11.29 7.30
CA LEU A 28 -14.00 -12.66 6.78
C LEU A 28 -13.75 -12.75 5.26
N THR A 29 -14.09 -11.72 4.51
CA THR A 29 -13.99 -11.71 3.03
C THR A 29 -12.68 -11.14 2.51
N SER A 30 -12.12 -10.12 3.18
CA SER A 30 -10.95 -9.38 2.70
C SER A 30 -9.71 -9.68 3.54
N THR A 31 -9.79 -9.51 4.85
CA THR A 31 -8.63 -9.56 5.75
C THR A 31 -8.20 -10.97 6.13
N ARG A 32 -9.14 -11.93 6.18
CA ARG A 32 -8.85 -13.32 6.58
C ARG A 32 -7.86 -14.03 5.65
N HIS A 33 -7.79 -13.60 4.39
CA HIS A 33 -6.91 -14.20 3.39
C HIS A 33 -5.66 -13.35 3.11
N ILE A 34 -5.33 -12.41 4.00
CA ILE A 34 -4.21 -11.48 3.84
C ILE A 34 -2.85 -12.20 3.77
N GLU A 35 -2.72 -13.36 4.39
CA GLU A 35 -1.55 -14.25 4.31
C GLU A 35 -1.18 -14.63 2.87
N ARG A 36 -2.12 -14.59 1.93
CA ARG A 36 -1.85 -14.85 0.51
C ARG A 36 -1.25 -13.65 -0.22
N LEU A 37 -1.33 -12.46 0.37
CA LEU A 37 -0.89 -11.19 -0.20
C LEU A 37 0.38 -10.66 0.46
N ILE A 38 0.79 -11.24 1.58
CA ILE A 38 1.94 -10.82 2.37
C ILE A 38 2.95 -11.97 2.39
N ALA A 39 4.02 -11.81 1.61
CA ALA A 39 5.12 -12.79 1.57
C ALA A 39 5.98 -12.75 2.84
N VAL A 40 6.09 -11.58 3.48
CA VAL A 40 6.97 -11.35 4.63
C VAL A 40 6.21 -10.56 5.70
N PRO A 41 6.18 -11.01 6.95
CA PRO A 41 5.39 -10.36 8.00
C PRO A 41 5.90 -8.94 8.30
N TRP A 42 5.10 -7.91 7.99
CA TRP A 42 5.35 -6.51 8.36
C TRP A 42 4.09 -5.85 8.95
N PRO A 43 4.11 -5.40 10.22
CA PRO A 43 2.91 -4.91 10.91
C PRO A 43 2.19 -3.76 10.20
N ALA A 44 2.92 -2.76 9.71
CA ALA A 44 2.31 -1.61 9.04
C ALA A 44 1.66 -1.96 7.70
N GLN A 45 2.23 -2.92 6.95
CA GLN A 45 1.63 -3.45 5.72
C GLN A 45 0.30 -4.14 6.02
N VAL A 46 0.29 -5.05 7.01
CA VAL A 46 -0.92 -5.75 7.48
C VAL A 46 -1.99 -4.75 7.88
N ALA A 47 -1.62 -3.76 8.70
CA ALA A 47 -2.56 -2.77 9.19
C ALA A 47 -3.12 -1.89 8.07
N SER A 48 -2.29 -1.46 7.11
CA SER A 48 -2.75 -0.65 5.97
C SER A 48 -3.80 -1.39 5.14
N TYR A 49 -3.58 -2.68 4.87
CA TYR A 49 -4.52 -3.50 4.14
C TYR A 49 -5.80 -3.76 4.94
N ALA A 50 -5.68 -4.11 6.22
CA ALA A 50 -6.82 -4.40 7.09
C ALA A 50 -7.77 -3.20 7.27
N VAL A 51 -7.23 -1.98 7.19
CA VAL A 51 -7.97 -0.73 7.38
C VAL A 51 -8.49 -0.13 6.07
N HIS A 52 -7.88 -0.48 4.94
CA HIS A 52 -8.19 0.08 3.63
C HIS A 52 -9.69 0.03 3.30
N ALA A 53 -10.31 -1.15 3.42
CA ALA A 53 -11.74 -1.32 3.14
C ALA A 53 -12.67 -0.81 4.26
N PRO A 54 -12.40 -1.05 5.56
CA PRO A 54 -13.27 -0.55 6.62
C PRO A 54 -13.30 0.98 6.79
N LEU A 55 -12.22 1.70 6.45
CA LEU A 55 -12.14 3.13 6.77
C LEU A 55 -13.22 4.00 6.09
N PRO A 56 -13.46 3.92 4.77
CA PRO A 56 -14.54 4.69 4.12
C PRO A 56 -15.90 4.46 4.78
N MET A 57 -16.17 3.22 5.20
CA MET A 57 -17.41 2.81 5.84
C MET A 57 -17.50 3.33 7.28
N ALA A 58 -16.40 3.24 8.04
CA ALA A 58 -16.29 3.82 9.37
C ALA A 58 -16.52 5.34 9.35
N ALA A 59 -15.92 6.03 8.38
CA ALA A 59 -16.05 7.47 8.19
C ALA A 59 -17.48 7.88 7.82
N ALA A 60 -18.13 7.13 6.91
CA ALA A 60 -19.52 7.36 6.55
C ALA A 60 -20.47 7.12 7.74
N ALA A 61 -20.28 6.00 8.45
CA ALA A 61 -21.09 5.65 9.61
C ALA A 61 -20.93 6.67 10.74
N VAL A 62 -19.71 7.08 11.08
CA VAL A 62 -19.46 8.04 12.16
C VAL A 62 -20.06 9.41 11.82
N ALA A 63 -19.99 9.86 10.57
CA ALA A 63 -20.60 11.11 10.13
C ALA A 63 -22.14 11.06 10.23
N GLY A 64 -22.76 9.97 9.74
CA GLY A 64 -24.21 9.77 9.83
C GLY A 64 -24.71 9.71 11.27
N LEU A 65 -24.04 8.92 12.12
CA LEU A 65 -24.38 8.79 13.55
C LEU A 65 -24.23 10.11 14.31
N ALA A 66 -23.18 10.89 14.01
CA ALA A 66 -22.99 12.21 14.58
C ALA A 66 -24.09 13.20 14.14
N ALA A 67 -24.57 13.10 12.89
CA ALA A 67 -25.69 13.91 12.40
C ALA A 67 -27.02 13.59 13.10
N VAL A 68 -27.28 12.31 13.37
CA VAL A 68 -28.45 11.86 14.15
C VAL A 68 -28.40 12.43 15.57
N GLU A 69 -27.26 12.30 16.25
CA GLU A 69 -27.13 12.76 17.63
C GLU A 69 -27.21 14.29 17.73
N ALA A 70 -26.64 15.02 16.76
CA ALA A 70 -26.79 16.48 16.68
C ALA A 70 -28.26 16.91 16.53
N THR A 71 -29.04 16.17 15.72
CA THR A 71 -30.48 16.42 15.55
C THR A 71 -31.24 16.15 16.84
N ARG A 72 -30.94 15.05 17.53
CA ARG A 72 -31.54 14.69 18.82
C ARG A 72 -31.27 15.77 19.88
N LEU A 73 -30.03 16.23 19.99
CA LEU A 73 -29.65 17.31 20.91
C LEU A 73 -30.37 18.62 20.58
N ARG A 74 -30.58 18.92 19.29
CA ARG A 74 -31.38 20.07 18.87
C ARG A 74 -32.85 19.93 19.29
N ALA A 75 -33.46 18.77 19.06
CA ALA A 75 -34.85 18.51 19.44
C ALA A 75 -35.09 18.63 20.95
N LEU A 76 -34.07 18.32 21.76
CA LEU A 76 -34.09 18.48 23.22
C LEU A 76 -33.83 19.92 23.69
N GLY A 77 -33.75 20.91 22.80
CA GLY A 77 -33.54 22.33 23.15
C GLY A 77 -32.19 22.62 23.79
N THR A 78 -31.20 21.70 23.69
CA THR A 78 -29.95 21.80 24.45
C THR A 78 -29.12 23.05 24.15
N TRP A 79 -29.28 23.62 22.95
CA TRP A 79 -28.61 24.83 22.51
C TRP A 79 -29.24 26.12 23.08
N GLU A 80 -30.49 26.04 23.55
CA GLU A 80 -31.23 27.16 24.15
C GLU A 80 -30.98 27.24 25.67
N LEU A 81 -30.59 26.13 26.29
CA LEU A 81 -30.20 26.02 27.71
C LEU A 81 -28.81 26.62 28.04
N GLY A 82 -28.26 27.43 27.14
CA GLY A 82 -26.85 27.85 27.08
C GLY A 82 -26.31 28.71 28.23
N ALA A 83 -27.13 29.07 29.23
CA ALA A 83 -26.67 29.78 30.42
C ALA A 83 -25.91 28.89 31.42
N ALA A 84 -26.12 27.56 31.40
CA ALA A 84 -25.65 26.67 32.47
C ALA A 84 -24.39 25.83 32.11
N ARG A 85 -24.03 25.66 30.83
CA ARG A 85 -22.89 24.82 30.40
C ARG A 85 -22.25 25.31 29.10
N SER A 86 -20.92 25.19 29.00
CA SER A 86 -20.18 25.48 27.76
C SER A 86 -20.67 24.60 26.61
N THR A 87 -21.08 25.21 25.51
CA THR A 87 -21.61 24.60 24.28
C THR A 87 -20.68 23.50 23.71
N TRP A 88 -19.36 23.66 23.85
CA TRP A 88 -18.37 22.69 23.36
C TRP A 88 -18.41 21.35 24.11
N ARG A 89 -18.57 21.38 25.44
CA ARG A 89 -18.65 20.14 26.26
C ARG A 89 -19.85 19.28 25.90
N ILE A 90 -20.94 19.88 25.40
CA ILE A 90 -22.15 19.16 24.96
C ILE A 90 -21.89 18.41 23.64
N ALA A 91 -21.09 18.99 22.74
CA ALA A 91 -20.77 18.39 21.44
C ALA A 91 -19.67 17.32 21.51
N VAL A 92 -18.68 17.49 22.39
CA VAL A 92 -17.50 16.59 22.49
C VAL A 92 -17.91 15.16 22.85
N GLN A 93 -18.83 15.00 23.80
CA GLN A 93 -19.18 13.67 24.30
C GLN A 93 -19.85 12.76 23.24
N PRO A 94 -20.89 13.20 22.50
CA PRO A 94 -21.42 12.51 21.33
C PRO A 94 -20.36 12.09 20.30
N ILE A 95 -19.51 13.04 19.91
CA ILE A 95 -18.47 12.83 18.91
C ILE A 95 -17.51 11.76 19.41
N LEU A 96 -17.06 11.86 20.66
CA LEU A 96 -16.16 10.89 21.28
C LEU A 96 -16.78 9.49 21.30
N ILE A 97 -18.05 9.33 21.67
CA ILE A 97 -18.71 8.02 21.69
C ILE A 97 -18.76 7.44 20.27
N ALA A 98 -19.18 8.22 19.26
CA ALA A 98 -19.21 7.76 17.88
C ALA A 98 -17.83 7.33 17.37
N VAL A 99 -16.82 8.19 17.57
CA VAL A 99 -15.44 7.93 17.13
C VAL A 99 -14.87 6.70 17.82
N LEU A 100 -15.02 6.57 19.14
CA LEU A 100 -14.52 5.41 19.88
C LEU A 100 -15.19 4.11 19.42
N SER A 101 -16.51 4.11 19.23
CA SER A 101 -17.23 2.92 18.73
C SER A 101 -16.70 2.45 17.38
N LEU A 102 -16.53 3.35 16.40
CA LEU A 102 -16.04 2.99 15.07
C LEU A 102 -14.53 2.71 15.04
N SER A 103 -13.75 3.37 15.90
CA SER A 103 -12.32 3.10 16.06
C SER A 103 -12.07 1.71 16.64
N VAL A 104 -12.88 1.27 17.62
CA VAL A 104 -12.78 -0.08 18.18
C VAL A 104 -13.07 -1.15 17.13
N LEU A 105 -14.08 -0.96 16.27
CA LEU A 105 -14.37 -1.90 15.19
C LEU A 105 -13.22 -1.96 14.16
N THR A 106 -12.68 -0.80 13.78
CA THR A 106 -11.55 -0.73 12.83
C THR A 106 -10.28 -1.35 13.43
N ALA A 107 -10.00 -1.08 14.72
CA ALA A 107 -8.91 -1.68 15.45
C ALA A 107 -9.10 -3.20 15.61
N GLY A 108 -10.33 -3.69 15.78
CA GLY A 108 -10.64 -5.12 15.83
C GLY A 108 -10.31 -5.84 14.51
N VAL A 109 -10.66 -5.26 13.37
CA VAL A 109 -10.28 -5.80 12.05
C VAL A 109 -8.76 -5.79 11.86
N THR A 110 -8.10 -4.71 12.29
CA THR A 110 -6.64 -4.57 12.24
C THR A 110 -5.95 -5.62 13.12
N ALA A 111 -6.39 -5.77 14.37
CA ALA A 111 -5.87 -6.76 15.31
C ALA A 111 -6.11 -8.19 14.80
N GLY A 112 -7.26 -8.48 14.20
CA GLY A 112 -7.52 -9.75 13.54
C GLY A 112 -6.56 -10.02 12.38
N GLY A 113 -6.25 -9.00 11.56
CA GLY A 113 -5.26 -9.12 10.49
C GLY A 113 -3.85 -9.39 11.02
N LEU A 114 -3.42 -8.65 12.05
CA LEU A 114 -2.14 -8.86 12.74
C LEU A 114 -2.04 -10.27 13.35
N TRP A 115 -3.13 -10.75 13.95
CA TRP A 115 -3.24 -12.11 14.49
C TRP A 115 -3.08 -13.18 13.41
N VAL A 116 -3.77 -13.04 12.27
CA VAL A 116 -3.69 -13.98 11.14
C VAL A 116 -2.26 -14.09 10.61
N VAL A 117 -1.54 -12.97 10.52
CA VAL A 117 -0.15 -12.93 10.03
C VAL A 117 0.87 -13.27 11.13
N GLY A 118 0.46 -13.34 12.39
CA GLY A 118 1.33 -13.69 13.51
C GLY A 118 2.29 -12.57 13.93
N VAL A 119 1.91 -11.30 13.75
CA VAL A 119 2.73 -10.13 14.10
C VAL A 119 2.10 -9.28 15.20
N LEU A 120 2.93 -8.63 16.00
CA LEU A 120 2.47 -7.66 17.01
C LEU A 120 2.40 -6.24 16.43
N PRO A 121 1.50 -5.38 16.93
CA PRO A 121 1.45 -3.99 16.54
C PRO A 121 2.72 -3.24 16.98
N ASP A 122 3.26 -2.42 16.09
CA ASP A 122 4.40 -1.54 16.36
C ASP A 122 3.97 -0.05 16.38
N LEU A 123 4.94 0.86 16.50
CA LEU A 123 4.69 2.31 16.47
C LEU A 123 4.09 2.78 15.13
N TYR A 124 4.39 2.12 14.02
CA TYR A 124 3.87 2.49 12.70
C TYR A 124 2.39 2.12 12.55
N VAL A 125 1.99 0.96 13.11
CA VAL A 125 0.58 0.59 13.24
C VAL A 125 -0.17 1.61 14.12
N LEU A 126 0.41 2.01 15.25
CA LEU A 126 -0.19 3.02 16.12
C LEU A 126 -0.31 4.39 15.44
N HIS A 127 0.69 4.82 14.67
CA HIS A 127 0.62 6.02 13.85
C HIS A 127 -0.53 5.93 12.83
N LEU A 128 -0.66 4.79 12.13
CA LEU A 128 -1.77 4.57 11.20
C LEU A 128 -3.14 4.63 11.91
N MET A 129 -3.26 4.04 13.10
CA MET A 129 -4.50 4.11 13.87
C MET A 129 -4.80 5.54 14.35
N ALA A 130 -3.77 6.33 14.66
CA ALA A 130 -3.95 7.74 14.97
C ALA A 130 -4.52 8.51 13.75
N ILE A 131 -4.03 8.25 12.54
CA ILE A 131 -4.57 8.82 11.30
C ILE A 131 -6.05 8.47 11.15
N VAL A 132 -6.42 7.20 11.35
CA VAL A 132 -7.82 6.74 11.32
C VAL A 132 -8.67 7.51 12.32
N VAL A 133 -8.24 7.60 13.59
CA VAL A 133 -8.99 8.31 14.64
C VAL A 133 -9.18 9.79 14.27
N VAL A 134 -8.16 10.45 13.72
CA VAL A 134 -8.26 11.85 13.28
C VAL A 134 -9.27 11.99 12.13
N LEU A 135 -9.23 11.11 11.14
CA LEU A 135 -10.18 11.11 10.02
C LEU A 135 -11.61 10.85 10.48
N LEU A 136 -11.83 9.86 11.36
CA LEU A 136 -13.15 9.59 11.93
C LEU A 136 -13.65 10.80 12.74
N THR A 137 -12.76 11.45 13.49
CA THR A 137 -13.09 12.67 14.24
C THR A 137 -13.52 13.80 13.32
N ALA A 138 -12.78 14.05 12.25
CA ALA A 138 -13.10 15.09 11.29
C ALA A 138 -14.46 14.85 10.61
N HIS A 139 -14.73 13.62 10.17
CA HIS A 139 -16.01 13.23 9.58
C HIS A 139 -17.17 13.30 10.58
N ALA A 140 -16.94 12.91 11.84
CA ALA A 140 -17.93 13.05 12.91
C ALA A 140 -18.28 14.54 13.14
N VAL A 141 -17.30 15.44 13.12
CA VAL A 141 -17.52 16.89 13.25
C VAL A 141 -18.34 17.43 12.07
N ILE A 142 -18.01 17.03 10.84
CA ILE A 142 -18.77 17.43 9.63
C ILE A 142 -20.23 16.98 9.76
N GLY A 143 -20.45 15.70 10.05
CA GLY A 143 -21.79 15.14 10.25
C GLY A 143 -22.56 15.83 11.39
N PHE A 144 -21.91 16.06 12.52
CA PHE A 144 -22.51 16.76 13.67
C PHE A 144 -22.95 18.18 13.31
N VAL A 145 -22.11 18.95 12.60
CA VAL A 145 -22.44 20.31 12.18
C VAL A 145 -23.63 20.33 11.22
N ILE A 146 -23.67 19.42 10.25
CA ILE A 146 -24.77 19.31 9.29
C ILE A 146 -26.05 18.89 10.00
N GLY A 147 -26.01 17.88 10.87
CA GLY A 147 -27.16 17.43 11.68
C GLY A 147 -27.68 18.51 12.63
N ARG A 148 -26.84 19.46 13.06
CA ARG A 148 -27.29 20.62 13.84
C ARG A 148 -28.20 21.55 13.04
N ARG A 149 -28.09 21.58 11.70
CA ARG A 149 -28.86 22.47 10.81
C ARG A 149 -30.02 21.77 10.11
N PHE A 150 -29.85 20.51 9.73
CA PHE A 150 -30.85 19.74 8.99
C PHE A 150 -31.52 18.68 9.87
N HIS A 151 -32.56 18.02 9.38
CA HIS A 151 -33.20 16.91 10.10
C HIS A 151 -32.46 15.58 9.81
N ALA A 152 -32.35 14.71 10.81
CA ALA A 152 -31.63 13.43 10.73
C ALA A 152 -32.09 12.55 9.56
N LEU A 153 -33.39 12.57 9.25
CA LEU A 153 -34.00 11.77 8.16
C LEU A 153 -33.30 11.97 6.80
N TYR A 154 -32.80 13.18 6.53
CA TYR A 154 -32.12 13.50 5.28
C TYR A 154 -30.62 13.70 5.47
N ALA A 155 -30.21 14.32 6.58
CA ALA A 155 -28.81 14.67 6.83
C ALA A 155 -27.91 13.44 7.00
N ALA A 156 -28.35 12.46 7.79
CA ALA A 156 -27.55 11.28 8.08
C ALA A 156 -27.26 10.42 6.83
N PRO A 157 -28.26 10.02 6.02
CA PRO A 157 -27.98 9.25 4.81
C PRO A 157 -27.19 10.07 3.77
N LEU A 158 -27.50 11.36 3.59
CA LEU A 158 -26.80 12.20 2.62
C LEU A 158 -25.31 12.34 2.96
N VAL A 159 -24.98 12.66 4.22
CA VAL A 159 -23.58 12.81 4.62
C VAL A 159 -22.85 11.47 4.58
N ALA A 160 -23.48 10.37 5.00
CA ALA A 160 -22.87 9.05 4.93
C ALA A 160 -22.51 8.68 3.47
N VAL A 161 -23.44 8.90 2.52
CA VAL A 161 -23.21 8.64 1.09
C VAL A 161 -22.13 9.55 0.52
N LEU A 162 -22.18 10.86 0.80
CA LEU A 162 -21.17 11.81 0.32
C LEU A 162 -19.77 11.50 0.85
N VAL A 163 -19.65 11.10 2.12
CA VAL A 163 -18.38 10.69 2.71
C VAL A 163 -17.88 9.40 2.09
N PHE A 164 -18.74 8.39 1.96
CA PHE A 164 -18.35 7.12 1.34
C PHE A 164 -17.87 7.32 -0.11
N ILE A 165 -18.63 8.06 -0.91
CA ILE A 165 -18.28 8.38 -2.30
C ILE A 165 -17.02 9.24 -2.34
N GLY A 166 -16.91 10.28 -1.50
CA GLY A 166 -15.76 11.17 -1.46
C GLY A 166 -14.45 10.45 -1.15
N ILE A 167 -14.50 9.43 -0.28
CA ILE A 167 -13.32 8.62 0.04
C ILE A 167 -13.04 7.58 -1.06
N SER A 168 -14.07 6.89 -1.55
CA SER A 168 -13.92 5.68 -2.36
C SER A 168 -13.83 5.96 -3.86
N PHE A 169 -14.59 6.93 -4.38
CA PHE A 169 -14.71 7.18 -5.81
C PHE A 169 -13.38 7.60 -6.46
N PRO A 170 -12.57 8.49 -5.86
CA PRO A 170 -11.34 8.92 -6.51
C PRO A 170 -10.37 7.77 -6.77
N LEU A 171 -10.39 6.70 -5.96
CA LEU A 171 -9.56 5.50 -6.16
C LEU A 171 -9.77 4.80 -7.51
N GLY A 172 -10.92 5.03 -8.17
CA GLY A 172 -11.25 4.46 -9.48
C GLY A 172 -11.02 5.40 -10.65
N THR A 173 -10.37 6.56 -10.45
CA THR A 173 -10.13 7.56 -11.51
C THR A 173 -8.70 7.51 -12.02
N ASP A 174 -8.43 8.08 -13.20
CA ASP A 174 -7.05 8.23 -13.71
C ASP A 174 -6.29 9.39 -13.05
N SER A 175 -6.92 10.08 -12.09
CA SER A 175 -6.38 11.25 -11.43
C SER A 175 -5.57 10.86 -10.19
N TYR A 176 -4.31 10.45 -10.38
CA TYR A 176 -3.48 9.91 -9.29
C TYR A 176 -3.40 10.78 -8.04
N TRP A 177 -3.26 12.11 -8.18
CA TRP A 177 -3.19 13.01 -7.01
C TRP A 177 -4.46 12.93 -6.16
N ALA A 178 -5.62 12.67 -6.79
CA ALA A 178 -6.91 12.62 -6.12
C ALA A 178 -7.02 11.38 -5.22
N HIS A 179 -6.27 10.31 -5.50
CA HIS A 179 -6.26 9.09 -4.68
C HIS A 179 -5.68 9.34 -3.28
N HIS A 180 -4.84 10.37 -3.17
CA HIS A 180 -4.02 10.62 -1.99
C HIS A 180 -4.59 11.69 -1.06
N VAL A 181 -5.62 12.42 -1.50
CA VAL A 181 -6.21 13.56 -0.76
C VAL A 181 -7.59 13.27 -0.17
N THR A 182 -8.09 12.05 -0.33
CA THR A 182 -9.45 11.64 0.06
C THR A 182 -9.54 11.12 1.50
N GLY A 183 -8.41 10.92 2.16
CA GLY A 183 -8.35 10.22 3.43
C GLY A 183 -8.50 8.70 3.31
N SER A 184 -8.44 8.12 2.10
CA SER A 184 -8.28 6.66 1.96
C SER A 184 -6.88 6.24 2.42
N ILE A 185 -6.77 5.09 3.09
CA ILE A 185 -5.47 4.53 3.46
C ILE A 185 -4.83 3.89 2.23
N ALA A 186 -3.73 4.46 1.74
CA ALA A 186 -2.86 3.83 0.76
C ALA A 186 -2.25 2.52 1.30
N TRP A 187 -2.04 1.58 0.40
CA TRP A 187 -1.37 0.30 0.72
C TRP A 187 0.11 0.55 0.95
N LEU A 188 0.65 -0.09 1.99
CA LEU A 188 2.08 -0.09 2.27
C LEU A 188 2.71 -1.41 1.85
N GLY A 189 3.93 -1.34 1.32
CA GLY A 189 4.79 -2.49 1.11
C GLY A 189 5.52 -2.93 2.38
N PHE A 190 6.33 -3.98 2.22
CA PHE A 190 7.23 -4.46 3.28
C PHE A 190 8.24 -3.36 3.66
N GLY A 191 8.49 -3.18 4.97
CA GLY A 191 9.44 -2.17 5.47
C GLY A 191 9.02 -0.71 5.22
N GLN A 192 7.77 -0.48 4.81
CA GLN A 192 7.23 0.85 4.58
C GLN A 192 6.33 1.34 5.71
N ALA A 193 6.28 2.64 5.91
CA ALA A 193 5.32 3.31 6.78
C ALA A 193 4.83 4.63 6.17
N TYR A 194 3.78 5.21 6.76
CA TYR A 194 3.31 6.54 6.37
C TYR A 194 4.39 7.59 6.60
N SER A 195 4.83 8.22 5.51
CA SER A 195 5.70 9.39 5.57
C SER A 195 4.93 10.61 6.10
N PRO A 196 5.61 11.63 6.65
CA PRO A 196 4.95 12.87 7.08
C PRO A 196 4.15 13.54 5.94
N ALA A 197 4.66 13.47 4.71
CA ALA A 197 3.96 14.00 3.53
C ALA A 197 2.68 13.22 3.22
N MET A 198 2.71 11.88 3.30
CA MET A 198 1.51 11.03 3.17
C MET A 198 0.49 11.32 4.26
N THR A 199 0.92 11.42 5.51
CA THR A 199 0.03 11.77 6.63
C THR A 199 -0.61 13.13 6.42
N ALA A 200 0.17 14.15 6.04
CA ALA A 200 -0.37 15.48 5.78
C ALA A 200 -1.36 15.49 4.61
N ALA A 201 -1.02 14.85 3.49
CA ALA A 201 -1.89 14.75 2.32
C ALA A 201 -3.24 14.07 2.64
N ALA A 202 -3.20 12.99 3.41
CA ALA A 202 -4.40 12.25 3.80
C ALA A 202 -5.30 13.03 4.77
N LEU A 203 -4.72 13.85 5.67
CA LEU A 203 -5.45 14.53 6.74
C LEU A 203 -5.92 15.94 6.38
N LEU A 204 -5.08 16.73 5.69
CA LEU A 204 -5.30 18.17 5.51
C LEU A 204 -6.68 18.51 4.92
N PRO A 205 -7.17 17.90 3.83
CA PRO A 205 -8.44 18.27 3.23
C PRO A 205 -9.62 18.06 4.19
N THR A 206 -9.67 16.90 4.82
CA THR A 206 -10.76 16.51 5.73
C THR A 206 -10.74 17.30 7.03
N VAL A 207 -9.55 17.51 7.61
CA VAL A 207 -9.40 18.29 8.85
C VAL A 207 -9.75 19.76 8.61
N CYS A 208 -9.23 20.37 7.53
CA CYS A 208 -9.58 21.73 7.16
C CYS A 208 -11.07 21.88 6.86
N LEU A 209 -11.69 20.91 6.18
CA LEU A 209 -13.14 20.91 5.95
C LEU A 209 -13.93 20.85 7.27
N ALA A 210 -13.53 20.00 8.21
CA ALA A 210 -14.16 19.92 9.52
C ALA A 210 -14.03 21.25 10.30
N VAL A 211 -12.84 21.87 10.30
CA VAL A 211 -12.62 23.19 10.90
C VAL A 211 -13.46 24.26 10.22
N ALA A 212 -13.53 24.25 8.88
CA ALA A 212 -14.36 25.17 8.11
C ALA A 212 -15.85 25.02 8.48
N CYS A 213 -16.35 23.79 8.66
CA CYS A 213 -17.70 23.54 9.13
C CYS A 213 -17.94 24.13 10.53
N VAL A 214 -16.99 23.96 11.46
CA VAL A 214 -17.08 24.54 12.82
C VAL A 214 -17.11 26.07 12.77
N VAL A 215 -16.22 26.69 11.99
CA VAL A 215 -16.16 28.15 11.80
C VAL A 215 -17.47 28.69 11.21
N LEU A 216 -18.06 27.97 10.24
CA LEU A 216 -19.33 28.34 9.62
C LEU A 216 -20.50 28.23 10.60
N ALA A 217 -20.44 27.26 11.51
CA ALA A 217 -21.49 26.96 12.47
C ALA A 217 -21.36 27.70 13.82
N ALA A 218 -20.23 28.38 14.06
CA ALA A 218 -19.95 29.11 15.28
C ALA A 218 -20.90 30.30 15.53
N PRO A 219 -21.14 31.22 14.57
CA PRO A 219 -22.04 32.34 14.81
C PRO A 219 -23.52 31.90 14.78
N ARG A 220 -24.36 32.55 15.60
CA ARG A 220 -25.82 32.32 15.63
C ARG A 220 -26.50 32.60 14.29
N ARG A 221 -26.00 33.59 13.55
CA ARG A 221 -26.41 33.92 12.18
C ARG A 221 -25.19 33.81 11.27
N ILE A 222 -25.37 33.25 10.08
CA ILE A 222 -24.29 33.12 9.10
C ILE A 222 -23.84 34.54 8.71
N ARG A 223 -22.56 34.83 8.92
CA ARG A 223 -21.94 36.10 8.55
C ARG A 223 -21.07 35.91 7.31
N VAL A 224 -21.03 36.89 6.43
CA VAL A 224 -20.18 36.85 5.22
C VAL A 224 -18.71 36.55 5.57
N SER A 225 -18.19 37.14 6.65
CA SER A 225 -16.82 36.88 7.12
C SER A 225 -16.58 35.43 7.56
N SER A 226 -17.59 34.77 8.15
CA SER A 226 -17.52 33.37 8.54
C SER A 226 -17.57 32.45 7.32
N VAL A 227 -18.41 32.77 6.32
CA VAL A 227 -18.42 32.06 5.03
C VAL A 227 -17.08 32.18 4.32
N ALA A 228 -16.55 33.40 4.21
CA ALA A 228 -15.27 33.66 3.55
C ALA A 228 -14.12 32.92 4.26
N LEU A 229 -14.04 32.99 5.59
CA LEU A 229 -13.01 32.28 6.36
C LEU A 229 -13.14 30.76 6.21
N SER A 230 -14.35 30.20 6.27
CA SER A 230 -14.58 28.77 6.05
C SER A 230 -14.15 28.32 4.66
N LEU A 231 -14.43 29.10 3.62
CA LEU A 231 -13.98 28.81 2.26
C LEU A 231 -12.46 28.85 2.17
N VAL A 232 -11.81 29.87 2.74
CA VAL A 232 -10.34 29.97 2.77
C VAL A 232 -9.72 28.76 3.45
N ILE A 233 -10.23 28.34 4.61
CA ILE A 233 -9.72 27.18 5.34
C ILE A 233 -9.89 25.90 4.50
N ALA A 234 -11.09 25.62 3.99
CA ALA A 234 -11.35 24.40 3.22
C ALA A 234 -10.50 24.34 1.93
N VAL A 235 -10.44 25.44 1.18
CA VAL A 235 -9.66 25.53 -0.06
C VAL A 235 -8.16 25.43 0.23
N SER A 236 -7.66 26.07 1.30
CA SER A 236 -6.25 25.97 1.69
C SER A 236 -5.84 24.54 2.01
N GLY A 237 -6.67 23.78 2.74
CA GLY A 237 -6.40 22.37 3.04
C GLY A 237 -6.28 21.51 1.78
N LEU A 238 -7.19 21.71 0.82
CA LEU A 238 -7.17 21.02 -0.45
C LEU A 238 -5.97 21.43 -1.33
N LEU A 239 -5.67 22.73 -1.42
CA LEU A 239 -4.54 23.23 -2.21
C LEU A 239 -3.19 22.81 -1.63
N CYS A 240 -3.04 22.80 -0.31
CA CYS A 240 -1.83 22.29 0.35
C CYS A 240 -1.66 20.79 0.08
N ALA A 241 -2.73 20.00 0.21
CA ALA A 241 -2.68 18.57 -0.09
C ALA A 241 -2.35 18.32 -1.57
N TYR A 242 -2.99 19.07 -2.49
CA TYR A 242 -2.65 19.03 -3.91
C TYR A 242 -1.18 19.41 -4.18
N GLY A 243 -0.66 20.45 -3.53
CA GLY A 243 0.74 20.84 -3.65
C GLY A 243 1.72 19.73 -3.23
N ILE A 244 1.33 18.90 -2.27
CA ILE A 244 2.10 17.72 -1.84
C ILE A 244 1.98 16.58 -2.86
N THR A 245 0.77 16.32 -3.39
CA THR A 245 0.45 15.09 -4.13
C THR A 245 0.44 15.23 -5.65
N ARG A 246 0.56 16.45 -6.21
CA ARG A 246 0.46 16.72 -7.65
C ARG A 246 1.45 15.91 -8.50
N ASP A 247 2.62 15.59 -7.94
CA ASP A 247 3.70 14.89 -8.63
C ASP A 247 3.70 13.38 -8.29
N TRP A 248 2.74 12.91 -7.48
CA TRP A 248 2.63 11.51 -7.09
C TRP A 248 1.95 10.68 -8.18
N ARG A 249 2.40 9.43 -8.31
CA ARG A 249 1.81 8.44 -9.20
C ARG A 249 0.77 7.60 -8.45
N SER A 250 0.44 6.43 -8.98
CA SER A 250 -0.49 5.47 -8.38
C SER A 250 -0.12 5.09 -6.94
N ILE A 251 1.17 5.08 -6.59
CA ILE A 251 1.69 4.77 -5.26
C ILE A 251 2.31 6.04 -4.66
N ALA A 252 1.90 6.35 -3.43
CA ALA A 252 2.44 7.48 -2.68
C ALA A 252 3.88 7.19 -2.18
N PRO A 253 4.74 8.20 -2.06
CA PRO A 253 6.09 8.04 -1.51
C PRO A 253 6.04 7.79 0.01
N ALA A 254 6.03 6.50 0.36
CA ALA A 254 6.13 6.02 1.73
C ALA A 254 7.53 6.26 2.32
N ALA A 255 7.60 6.26 3.66
CA ALA A 255 8.88 6.12 4.33
C ALA A 255 9.34 4.67 4.14
N ASN A 256 10.54 4.47 3.60
CA ASN A 256 11.11 3.17 3.24
C ASN A 256 12.29 2.83 4.15
N GLY A 257 12.81 1.60 4.04
CA GLY A 257 14.01 1.16 4.76
C GLY A 257 13.81 0.99 6.27
N LEU A 258 12.57 0.78 6.72
CA LEU A 258 12.23 0.65 8.15
C LEU A 258 12.23 -0.80 8.63
N ALA A 259 12.23 -1.77 7.70
CA ALA A 259 12.36 -3.17 8.06
C ALA A 259 13.80 -3.50 8.49
N PRO A 260 13.99 -4.33 9.52
CA PRO A 260 15.30 -4.84 9.87
C PRO A 260 15.81 -5.77 8.77
N ILE A 261 17.10 -5.62 8.45
CA ILE A 261 17.81 -6.38 7.44
C ILE A 261 18.92 -7.16 8.13
N THR A 262 19.07 -8.42 7.77
CA THR A 262 20.20 -9.26 8.14
C THR A 262 21.06 -9.47 6.90
N CYS A 263 22.35 -9.16 7.00
CA CYS A 263 23.33 -9.39 5.94
C CYS A 263 24.36 -10.41 6.41
N GLU A 264 24.69 -11.37 5.55
CA GLU A 264 25.73 -12.38 5.81
C GLU A 264 26.64 -12.60 4.60
N GLY A 265 27.90 -12.94 4.88
CA GLY A 265 28.91 -13.17 3.86
C GLY A 265 29.73 -11.95 3.45
N ASP A 266 30.88 -12.23 2.84
CA ASP A 266 31.79 -11.18 2.37
C ASP A 266 31.79 -11.03 0.83
N MET A 267 31.59 -12.11 0.06
CA MET A 267 31.55 -12.09 -1.41
C MET A 267 30.75 -13.28 -2.02
N PRO A 268 29.47 -13.10 -2.38
CA PRO A 268 28.66 -11.91 -2.12
C PRO A 268 28.19 -11.84 -0.66
N GLU A 269 28.09 -10.62 -0.13
CA GLU A 269 27.26 -10.30 1.02
C GLU A 269 25.79 -10.40 0.59
N VAL A 270 25.01 -11.27 1.21
CA VAL A 270 23.59 -11.45 0.93
C VAL A 270 22.79 -10.76 2.02
N CYS A 271 21.88 -9.86 1.65
CA CYS A 271 21.04 -9.09 2.57
C CYS A 271 19.57 -9.44 2.38
N LEU A 272 18.93 -9.93 3.45
CA LEU A 272 17.52 -10.33 3.50
C LEU A 272 16.79 -9.58 4.61
N PRO A 273 15.46 -9.42 4.53
CA PRO A 273 14.65 -9.12 5.71
C PRO A 273 14.96 -10.11 6.85
N THR A 274 15.12 -9.61 8.07
CA THR A 274 15.39 -10.50 9.22
C THR A 274 14.33 -11.58 9.40
N ALA A 275 13.06 -11.28 9.07
CA ALA A 275 11.96 -12.24 9.12
C ALA A 275 12.08 -13.40 8.11
N GLY A 276 12.90 -13.26 7.06
CA GLY A 276 13.17 -14.30 6.05
C GLY A 276 14.61 -14.81 6.08
N ALA A 277 15.41 -14.41 7.06
CA ALA A 277 16.86 -14.67 7.09
C ALA A 277 17.27 -16.04 7.66
N GLU A 278 16.32 -16.87 8.12
CA GLU A 278 16.63 -18.18 8.74
C GLU A 278 17.45 -19.10 7.83
N HIS A 279 17.27 -18.99 6.51
CA HIS A 279 17.95 -19.83 5.50
C HIS A 279 18.99 -19.07 4.68
N ILE A 280 19.50 -17.94 5.21
CA ILE A 280 20.42 -17.06 4.48
C ILE A 280 21.70 -17.78 4.05
N GLU A 281 22.26 -18.67 4.88
CA GLU A 281 23.42 -19.51 4.53
C GLU A 281 23.13 -20.43 3.34
N GLN A 282 21.94 -21.04 3.29
CA GLN A 282 21.54 -21.93 2.19
C GLN A 282 21.35 -21.14 0.90
N ILE A 283 20.70 -19.98 0.98
CA ILE A 283 20.52 -19.06 -0.15
C ILE A 283 21.89 -18.60 -0.65
N GLN A 284 22.80 -18.24 0.25
CA GLN A 284 24.16 -17.83 -0.09
C GLN A 284 24.93 -18.95 -0.80
N ALA A 285 24.89 -20.18 -0.30
CA ALA A 285 25.56 -21.32 -0.91
C ALA A 285 25.03 -21.59 -2.34
N GLN A 286 23.71 -21.55 -2.53
CA GLN A 286 23.08 -21.70 -3.84
C GLN A 286 23.47 -20.55 -4.79
N LEU A 287 23.46 -19.31 -4.31
CA LEU A 287 23.90 -18.14 -5.09
C LEU A 287 25.37 -18.26 -5.50
N ALA A 288 26.25 -18.68 -4.58
CA ALA A 288 27.67 -18.85 -4.88
C ALA A 288 27.91 -19.91 -5.96
N GLU A 289 27.17 -21.02 -5.94
CA GLU A 289 27.23 -22.04 -6.98
C GLU A 289 26.78 -21.48 -8.34
N MET A 290 25.61 -20.82 -8.39
CA MET A 290 25.07 -20.25 -9.62
C MET A 290 25.99 -19.16 -10.19
N ILE A 291 26.53 -18.27 -9.36
CA ILE A 291 27.51 -17.25 -9.75
C ILE A 291 28.78 -17.90 -10.33
N GLY A 292 29.26 -18.98 -9.71
CA GLY A 292 30.40 -19.74 -10.23
C GLY A 292 30.15 -20.33 -11.63
N GLN A 293 28.94 -20.87 -11.86
CA GLN A 293 28.53 -21.41 -13.16
C GLN A 293 28.44 -20.30 -14.22
N LEU A 294 27.83 -19.16 -13.87
CA LEU A 294 27.73 -17.98 -14.75
C LEU A 294 29.12 -17.44 -15.12
N GLN A 295 30.04 -17.35 -14.17
CA GLN A 295 31.40 -16.87 -14.39
C GLN A 295 32.19 -17.83 -15.30
N THR A 296 32.09 -19.14 -15.05
CA THR A 296 32.74 -20.18 -15.87
C THR A 296 32.26 -20.11 -17.33
N LYS A 297 30.95 -19.90 -17.52
CA LYS A 297 30.33 -19.73 -18.83
C LYS A 297 30.48 -18.33 -19.41
N GLY A 298 31.17 -17.42 -18.72
CA GLY A 298 31.45 -16.06 -19.19
C GLY A 298 30.20 -15.20 -19.39
N VAL A 299 29.12 -15.52 -18.68
CA VAL A 299 27.89 -14.72 -18.66
C VAL A 299 28.12 -13.44 -17.88
N ILE A 300 28.82 -13.56 -16.76
CA ILE A 300 29.29 -12.46 -15.93
C ILE A 300 30.82 -12.42 -15.92
N ILE A 301 31.38 -11.22 -15.81
CA ILE A 301 32.83 -10.99 -15.73
C ILE A 301 33.24 -10.81 -14.27
N GLU A 302 32.46 -10.01 -13.54
CA GLU A 302 32.68 -9.68 -12.13
C GLU A 302 31.67 -10.40 -11.24
N ARG A 303 32.10 -10.79 -10.04
CA ARG A 303 31.20 -11.33 -9.02
C ARG A 303 30.47 -10.19 -8.34
N PRO A 304 29.17 -10.33 -8.03
CA PRO A 304 28.50 -9.34 -7.20
C PRO A 304 29.16 -9.29 -5.82
N VAL A 305 29.38 -8.07 -5.33
CA VAL A 305 29.86 -7.81 -3.97
C VAL A 305 28.71 -7.93 -2.99
N ARG A 306 27.51 -7.48 -3.38
CA ARG A 306 26.31 -7.55 -2.55
C ARG A 306 25.08 -7.98 -3.35
N ILE A 307 24.25 -8.80 -2.74
CA ILE A 307 22.95 -9.22 -3.28
C ILE A 307 21.90 -8.85 -2.23
N THR A 308 20.91 -8.05 -2.60
CA THR A 308 19.86 -7.57 -1.71
C THR A 308 18.50 -8.08 -2.17
N ASP A 309 17.66 -8.48 -1.23
CA ASP A 309 16.30 -8.88 -1.55
C ASP A 309 15.45 -7.70 -2.05
N LEU A 310 14.60 -7.93 -3.06
CA LEU A 310 13.75 -6.91 -3.68
C LEU A 310 12.76 -6.27 -2.70
N THR A 311 12.38 -6.96 -1.62
CA THR A 311 11.46 -6.41 -0.60
C THR A 311 12.13 -5.33 0.26
N VAL A 312 13.47 -5.28 0.30
CA VAL A 312 14.25 -4.30 1.09
C VAL A 312 15.19 -3.44 0.25
N ALA A 313 15.28 -3.69 -1.06
CA ALA A 313 16.07 -2.85 -1.97
C ALA A 313 15.45 -1.45 -2.12
N ASP A 314 16.28 -0.40 -1.99
CA ASP A 314 15.86 1.02 -2.11
C ASP A 314 15.28 1.36 -3.49
N ALA A 315 15.71 0.64 -4.52
CA ALA A 315 15.17 0.73 -5.86
C ALA A 315 15.09 -0.68 -6.48
N ARG A 316 14.11 -0.88 -7.36
CA ARG A 316 14.06 -2.03 -8.28
C ARG A 316 15.13 -1.91 -9.38
N GLN A 317 16.30 -1.41 -8.99
CA GLN A 317 17.41 -1.13 -9.87
C GLN A 317 18.16 -2.44 -10.04
N LEU A 318 17.79 -3.14 -11.10
CA LEU A 318 18.57 -4.25 -11.63
C LEU A 318 19.85 -3.63 -12.19
N ASP A 319 20.87 -3.45 -11.36
CA ASP A 319 22.21 -3.18 -11.85
C ASP A 319 22.75 -4.48 -12.45
N THR A 320 22.43 -4.67 -13.71
CA THR A 320 22.68 -5.92 -14.44
C THR A 320 24.13 -6.01 -14.93
N ARG A 321 24.95 -5.02 -14.59
CA ARG A 321 26.37 -4.93 -14.94
C ARG A 321 27.30 -4.66 -13.76
N GLY A 322 26.79 -4.33 -12.57
CA GLY A 322 27.61 -3.93 -11.43
C GLY A 322 27.62 -4.91 -10.25
N GLY A 323 28.35 -4.49 -9.20
CA GLY A 323 28.62 -5.28 -8.00
C GLY A 323 27.44 -5.43 -7.04
N HIS A 324 26.25 -4.93 -7.37
CA HIS A 324 25.07 -4.94 -6.51
C HIS A 324 23.86 -5.54 -7.24
N TRP A 325 23.36 -6.68 -6.79
CA TRP A 325 22.16 -7.29 -7.39
C TRP A 325 20.94 -7.13 -6.48
N ALA A 326 19.77 -6.92 -7.08
CA ALA A 326 18.49 -6.92 -6.39
C ALA A 326 17.64 -8.10 -6.88
N LEU A 327 17.39 -9.09 -6.02
CA LEU A 327 16.74 -10.37 -6.39
C LEU A 327 15.52 -10.65 -5.49
N ASP A 328 14.53 -11.39 -5.97
CA ASP A 328 13.44 -11.88 -5.12
C ASP A 328 13.92 -13.15 -4.38
N LEU A 329 14.32 -13.01 -3.12
CA LEU A 329 14.97 -14.04 -2.32
C LEU A 329 14.05 -14.60 -1.21
N VAL A 330 13.04 -13.84 -0.73
CA VAL A 330 12.24 -14.22 0.44
C VAL A 330 11.09 -15.20 0.12
N PRO A 331 10.78 -16.19 0.98
CA PRO A 331 9.91 -17.30 0.62
C PRO A 331 8.41 -16.98 0.71
N GLY A 332 7.80 -16.65 -0.43
CA GLY A 332 6.41 -17.06 -0.71
C GLY A 332 6.33 -18.39 -1.47
N ASN A 333 7.41 -18.72 -2.19
CA ASN A 333 7.68 -19.94 -2.97
C ASN A 333 9.19 -19.97 -3.34
N ALA A 334 10.07 -19.72 -2.34
CA ALA A 334 11.48 -19.37 -2.54
C ALA A 334 12.22 -20.27 -3.53
N ASP A 335 12.05 -21.60 -3.47
CA ASP A 335 12.80 -22.51 -4.33
C ASP A 335 12.52 -22.33 -5.83
N LYS A 336 11.33 -21.87 -6.20
CA LYS A 336 10.96 -21.63 -7.60
C LYS A 336 11.30 -20.20 -7.99
N VAL A 337 10.89 -19.22 -7.19
CA VAL A 337 10.99 -17.79 -7.49
C VAL A 337 12.44 -17.27 -7.46
N LEU A 338 13.28 -17.80 -6.58
CA LEU A 338 14.71 -17.47 -6.50
C LEU A 338 15.45 -17.75 -7.82
N ARG A 339 15.06 -18.85 -8.47
CA ARG A 339 15.83 -19.48 -9.54
C ARG A 339 15.63 -18.79 -10.89
N GLU A 340 14.39 -18.47 -11.27
CA GLU A 340 14.15 -17.72 -12.52
C GLU A 340 14.68 -16.28 -12.47
N ASN A 341 14.61 -15.64 -11.30
CA ASN A 341 14.94 -14.22 -11.15
C ASN A 341 16.42 -13.93 -11.32
N ILE A 342 17.30 -14.87 -10.97
CA ILE A 342 18.74 -14.73 -11.21
C ILE A 342 19.03 -14.65 -12.71
N ALA A 343 18.42 -15.52 -13.52
CA ALA A 343 18.62 -15.49 -14.97
C ALA A 343 18.13 -14.17 -15.58
N ILE A 344 16.98 -13.67 -15.11
CA ILE A 344 16.40 -12.38 -15.54
C ILE A 344 17.31 -11.22 -15.11
N ALA A 345 17.79 -11.21 -13.87
CA ALA A 345 18.61 -10.13 -13.31
C ALA A 345 20.01 -10.08 -13.94
N VAL A 346 20.60 -11.22 -14.28
CA VAL A 346 21.92 -11.27 -14.93
C VAL A 346 21.85 -10.77 -16.38
N VAL A 347 20.79 -11.13 -17.12
CA VAL A 347 20.59 -10.62 -18.49
C VAL A 347 20.22 -9.15 -18.48
N GLY A 348 19.28 -8.78 -17.60
CA GLY A 348 18.87 -7.41 -17.41
C GLY A 348 18.18 -6.75 -18.58
N ILE A 349 18.19 -5.41 -18.52
CA ILE A 349 17.69 -4.54 -19.58
C ILE A 349 18.91 -3.87 -20.22
N PRO A 350 19.51 -4.44 -21.28
CA PRO A 350 20.78 -3.97 -21.81
C PRO A 350 20.74 -2.58 -22.51
N CYS A 351 19.55 -2.02 -22.69
CA CYS A 351 19.26 -0.78 -23.42
C CYS A 351 17.87 -0.23 -23.10
N ALA A 352 17.59 1.02 -23.47
CA ALA A 352 16.32 1.67 -23.13
C ALA A 352 15.05 1.03 -23.77
N LYS A 353 15.20 0.35 -24.92
CA LYS A 353 14.09 -0.30 -25.65
C LYS A 353 14.53 -1.66 -26.20
N PRO A 354 14.64 -2.70 -25.37
CA PRO A 354 15.05 -4.01 -25.84
C PRO A 354 13.93 -4.72 -26.62
N ASP A 355 14.32 -5.55 -27.57
CA ASP A 355 13.46 -6.61 -28.10
C ASP A 355 13.37 -7.75 -27.08
N TRP A 356 12.21 -7.82 -26.42
CA TRP A 356 11.92 -8.82 -25.40
C TRP A 356 11.97 -10.26 -25.94
N ASN A 357 11.61 -10.47 -27.21
CA ASN A 357 11.68 -11.80 -27.83
C ASN A 357 13.12 -12.27 -27.99
N ALA A 358 14.03 -11.36 -28.35
CA ALA A 358 15.46 -11.66 -28.39
C ALA A 358 16.01 -11.93 -26.98
N LEU A 359 15.60 -11.14 -25.97
CA LEU A 359 16.04 -11.34 -24.58
C LEU A 359 15.63 -12.70 -24.02
N HIS A 360 14.48 -13.26 -24.40
CA HIS A 360 14.07 -14.60 -23.94
C HIS A 360 15.07 -15.70 -24.32
N TYR A 361 15.79 -15.59 -25.44
CA TYR A 361 16.86 -16.54 -25.79
C TYR A 361 18.05 -16.42 -24.85
N ASN A 362 18.48 -15.19 -24.56
CA ASN A 362 19.57 -14.94 -23.61
C ASN A 362 19.21 -15.42 -22.21
N THR A 363 18.00 -15.09 -21.74
CA THR A 363 17.54 -15.49 -20.40
C THR A 363 17.34 -16.99 -20.28
N LEU A 364 16.80 -17.67 -21.31
CA LEU A 364 16.69 -19.13 -21.30
C LEU A 364 18.07 -19.80 -21.29
N TRP A 365 19.03 -19.30 -22.08
CA TRP A 365 20.39 -19.84 -22.07
C TRP A 365 21.07 -19.65 -20.71
N THR A 366 20.91 -18.48 -20.11
CA THR A 366 21.38 -18.20 -18.74
C THR A 366 20.70 -19.12 -17.74
N ALA A 367 19.36 -19.29 -17.81
CA ALA A 367 18.61 -20.18 -16.93
C ALA A 367 19.08 -21.64 -17.05
N ARG A 368 19.30 -22.14 -18.27
CA ARG A 368 19.86 -23.48 -18.50
C ARG A 368 21.29 -23.60 -17.95
N THR A 369 22.09 -22.53 -18.05
CA THR A 369 23.46 -22.49 -17.49
C THR A 369 23.47 -22.68 -15.98
N ILE A 370 22.50 -22.09 -15.28
CA ILE A 370 22.37 -22.23 -13.82
C ILE A 370 21.43 -23.37 -13.37
N GLY A 371 20.98 -24.21 -14.31
CA GLY A 371 20.14 -25.38 -14.02
C GLY A 371 18.66 -25.08 -13.70
N VAL A 372 18.15 -23.90 -14.06
CA VAL A 372 16.79 -23.43 -13.69
C VAL A 372 15.86 -23.21 -14.89
N GLU A 373 16.11 -23.97 -15.97
CA GLU A 373 15.35 -23.88 -17.21
C GLU A 373 13.84 -24.12 -17.00
N SER A 374 13.48 -25.07 -16.15
CA SER A 374 12.09 -25.48 -15.98
C SER A 374 11.25 -24.40 -15.30
N GLU A 375 11.84 -23.73 -14.32
CA GLU A 375 11.30 -22.61 -13.54
C GLU A 375 11.11 -21.40 -14.45
N TYR A 376 12.13 -21.06 -15.24
CA TYR A 376 12.05 -19.96 -16.19
C TYR A 376 10.96 -20.19 -17.27
N LEU A 377 10.88 -21.39 -17.84
CA LEU A 377 9.84 -21.71 -18.83
C LEU A 377 8.43 -21.69 -18.21
N ALA A 378 8.30 -22.08 -16.94
CA ALA A 378 7.04 -22.00 -16.22
C ALA A 378 6.64 -20.54 -15.94
N TRP A 379 7.58 -19.70 -15.52
CA TRP A 379 7.39 -18.25 -15.36
C TRP A 379 6.96 -17.60 -16.68
N LEU A 380 7.70 -17.86 -17.76
CA LEU A 380 7.43 -17.32 -19.08
C LEU A 380 6.02 -17.66 -19.56
N SER A 381 5.59 -18.91 -19.32
CA SER A 381 4.24 -19.36 -19.71
C SER A 381 3.11 -18.68 -18.92
N ARG A 382 3.38 -18.16 -17.71
CA ARG A 382 2.40 -17.40 -16.91
C ARG A 382 2.34 -15.93 -17.31
N GLU A 383 3.50 -15.31 -17.49
CA GLU A 383 3.63 -13.87 -17.72
C GLU A 383 3.18 -13.47 -19.13
N THR A 384 3.49 -14.30 -20.13
CA THR A 384 2.95 -14.15 -21.47
C THR A 384 1.69 -15.00 -21.58
N GLN A 385 0.52 -14.48 -21.22
CA GLN A 385 -0.76 -15.13 -21.53
C GLN A 385 -0.89 -15.29 -23.05
N GLN A 386 -0.39 -16.43 -23.56
CA GLN A 386 -0.09 -16.76 -24.96
C GLN A 386 0.94 -15.80 -25.59
N PHE A 387 2.13 -16.32 -25.92
CA PHE A 387 3.14 -15.69 -26.78
C PHE A 387 2.48 -14.87 -27.90
N SER A 388 2.31 -13.57 -27.68
CA SER A 388 1.73 -12.71 -28.69
C SER A 388 2.83 -12.38 -29.69
N GLN A 389 2.62 -12.84 -30.92
CA GLN A 389 3.46 -12.65 -32.10
C GLN A 389 4.68 -13.58 -32.22
N GLY A 390 4.43 -14.79 -32.72
CA GLY A 390 5.32 -15.46 -33.68
C GLY A 390 6.39 -16.42 -33.14
N GLN A 391 6.72 -16.40 -31.85
CA GLN A 391 7.65 -17.36 -31.26
C GLN A 391 6.93 -18.42 -30.43
N SER A 392 7.13 -19.69 -30.77
CA SER A 392 6.63 -20.80 -29.95
C SER A 392 7.67 -21.22 -28.92
N ARG A 393 7.23 -21.64 -27.72
CA ARG A 393 8.10 -22.28 -26.70
C ARG A 393 9.03 -23.34 -27.30
N GLY A 394 8.53 -24.11 -28.28
CA GLY A 394 9.31 -25.12 -28.98
C GLY A 394 10.47 -24.55 -29.81
N GLN A 395 10.30 -23.39 -30.45
CA GLN A 395 11.38 -22.71 -31.18
C GLN A 395 12.47 -22.20 -30.24
N LEU A 396 12.10 -21.68 -29.06
CA LEU A 396 13.03 -21.21 -28.04
C LEU A 396 13.91 -22.37 -27.55
N VAL A 397 13.28 -23.48 -27.14
CA VAL A 397 13.98 -24.69 -26.66
C VAL A 397 14.86 -25.32 -27.76
N ALA A 398 14.33 -25.48 -28.98
CA ALA A 398 15.09 -26.04 -30.09
C ALA A 398 16.31 -25.19 -30.48
N ALA A 399 16.22 -23.86 -30.35
CA ALA A 399 17.37 -22.98 -30.56
C ALA A 399 18.42 -23.19 -29.47
N MET A 400 18.02 -23.35 -28.20
CA MET A 400 18.96 -23.62 -27.11
C MET A 400 19.64 -24.97 -27.25
N ASP A 401 18.94 -25.99 -27.73
CA ASP A 401 19.52 -27.31 -27.99
C ASP A 401 20.60 -27.26 -29.09
N ARG A 402 20.44 -26.37 -30.08
CA ARG A 402 21.47 -26.13 -31.10
C ARG A 402 22.68 -25.41 -30.49
N VAL A 403 22.46 -24.34 -29.75
CA VAL A 403 23.54 -23.56 -29.12
C VAL A 403 24.34 -24.42 -28.15
N ASN A 404 23.69 -25.27 -27.37
CA ASN A 404 24.38 -26.09 -26.36
C ASN A 404 25.33 -27.15 -26.98
N LYS A 405 25.16 -27.48 -28.26
CA LYS A 405 26.07 -28.38 -29.00
C LYS A 405 27.33 -27.67 -29.53
N LEU A 406 27.36 -26.34 -29.52
CA LEU A 406 28.52 -25.57 -29.98
C LEU A 406 29.64 -25.58 -28.92
N PRO A 407 30.91 -25.43 -29.34
CA PRO A 407 32.01 -25.17 -28.42
C PRO A 407 31.75 -23.92 -27.55
N LEU A 408 32.26 -23.92 -26.32
CA LEU A 408 31.99 -22.84 -25.35
C LEU A 408 32.32 -21.43 -25.89
N LYS A 409 33.39 -21.30 -26.69
CA LYS A 409 33.78 -20.02 -27.31
C LYS A 409 32.69 -19.51 -28.26
N GLU A 410 32.06 -20.40 -29.02
CA GLU A 410 30.99 -20.07 -29.95
C GLU A 410 29.68 -19.78 -29.21
N GLN A 411 29.40 -20.49 -28.11
CA GLN A 411 28.26 -20.17 -27.24
C GLN A 411 28.36 -18.74 -26.66
N LYS A 412 29.54 -18.36 -26.15
CA LYS A 412 29.80 -17.00 -25.65
C LYS A 412 29.63 -15.93 -26.73
N ALA A 413 30.15 -16.20 -27.93
CA ALA A 413 30.02 -15.29 -29.07
C ALA A 413 28.55 -15.13 -29.50
N TRP A 414 27.80 -16.24 -29.55
CA TRP A 414 26.36 -16.24 -29.83
C TRP A 414 25.58 -15.43 -28.79
N TYR A 415 25.86 -15.64 -27.49
CA TYR A 415 25.18 -14.91 -26.41
C TYR A 415 25.39 -13.40 -26.53
N ALA A 416 26.63 -12.97 -26.76
CA ALA A 416 26.97 -11.56 -26.95
C ALA A 416 26.36 -10.95 -28.23
N GLU A 417 26.19 -11.75 -29.29
CA GLU A 417 25.48 -11.33 -30.51
C GLU A 417 23.98 -11.16 -30.25
N GLN A 418 23.34 -12.10 -29.55
CA GLN A 418 21.91 -11.99 -29.23
C GLN A 418 21.60 -10.78 -28.35
N LEU A 419 22.44 -10.47 -27.35
CA LEU A 419 22.29 -9.25 -26.56
C LEU A 419 22.42 -7.98 -27.43
N ARG A 420 23.29 -8.00 -28.44
CA ARG A 420 23.43 -6.88 -29.39
C ARG A 420 22.22 -6.74 -30.30
N HIS A 421 21.67 -7.86 -30.79
CA HIS A 421 20.44 -7.85 -31.56
C HIS A 421 19.26 -7.32 -30.74
N ALA A 422 19.16 -7.70 -29.46
CA ALA A 422 18.09 -7.25 -28.58
C ALA A 422 18.05 -5.70 -28.43
N CYS A 423 19.18 -5.01 -28.59
CA CYS A 423 19.23 -3.54 -28.49
C CYS A 423 19.23 -2.79 -29.82
N GLY A 424 19.27 -3.49 -30.95
CA GLY A 424 19.52 -2.86 -32.24
C GLY A 424 20.90 -2.17 -32.32
N ALA A 425 21.34 -1.85 -33.54
CA ALA A 425 22.59 -1.13 -33.77
C ALA A 425 22.45 0.36 -33.38
N GLY A 426 22.50 0.69 -32.08
CA GLY A 426 22.62 2.08 -31.64
C GLY A 426 22.07 2.47 -30.27
N SER A 427 21.44 1.57 -29.49
CA SER A 427 20.72 1.98 -28.27
C SER A 427 21.32 1.51 -26.93
N ARG A 428 22.64 1.30 -26.84
CA ARG A 428 23.26 0.95 -25.55
C ARG A 428 23.21 2.13 -24.57
N THR A 429 22.75 1.85 -23.36
CA THR A 429 22.94 2.68 -22.16
C THR A 429 24.29 2.42 -21.53
#